data_AF-A8USL9-F1
#
_entry.id   AF-A8USL9-F1
#
_cell.length_a   1.000
_cell.length_b   1.000
_cell.length_c   1.000
_cell.angle_alpha   90.00
_cell.angle_beta   90.00
_cell.angle_gamma   90.00
#
_symmetry.space_group_name_H-M   'P 1'
#
loop_
_entity.id
_entity.type
_entity.pdbx_description
1 polymer ?
#
loop_
_entity_poly.entity_id
_entity_poly.type
_entity_poly.pdbx_seq_one_letter_code
_entity_poly.pdbx_strand_id
1 'polypeptide(L)'
;MRQEIREKINLELVNTEALIEDLRRRKFTGYVKITSWEDEDYIPFYEGEIPKVFIVSKRGIEETNYTSYGFPQTGFLEVVETDVVSVMNALREEPDPEKGGPLCIAGYGEEFQPTSSAAHIDVEHFNTLAKKSHFNGYVLFHTHREPVGMVLFYNGEPVGIFSPTGIGERALQYIRVNARGGLVSIFLLDADLIPLLLGMVKLEAVKSGKISRKSELDVVRDDIRERKMNALLYLNGGRTKKYYQFFYRGHEVKGLTQDFFSIKEAAEEEVDFGGNFVLYPLYVDTNPSPVKFTLKVSEAVVDRVPPDKLREVKEAYTDEMGPVAKLVWKKVLDEFGCDEESLPVEKFDKFIERLGEEIPYDNHREAFLKRVRRI
;
A
#
# COMPACT_ATOMS: atom_id res chain seq x y z
N MET A 1 9.55 -1.96 12.26
CA MET A 1 10.01 -1.01 11.22
C MET A 1 11.04 -0.07 11.81
N ARG A 2 12.02 0.32 11.01
CA ARG A 2 13.10 1.22 11.41
C ARG A 2 12.89 2.56 10.73
N GLN A 3 12.63 3.60 11.52
CA GLN A 3 12.65 4.99 11.07
C GLN A 3 13.80 5.71 11.77
N GLU A 4 14.68 6.34 10.99
CA GLU A 4 15.85 7.04 11.51
C GLU A 4 15.89 8.46 10.95
N ILE A 5 15.79 9.47 11.82
CA ILE A 5 15.95 10.87 11.43
C ILE A 5 17.43 11.09 11.14
N ARG A 6 17.76 11.30 9.86
CA ARG A 6 19.13 11.58 9.42
C ARG A 6 19.50 13.03 9.59
N GLU A 7 18.57 13.90 9.24
CA GLU A 7 18.78 15.35 9.21
C GLU A 7 17.53 16.06 9.69
N LYS A 8 17.71 17.15 10.43
CA LYS A 8 16.66 18.08 10.85
C LYS A 8 17.15 19.49 10.63
N ILE A 9 16.51 20.22 9.72
CA ILE A 9 17.01 21.49 9.20
C ILE A 9 15.87 22.52 9.23
N ASN A 10 16.16 23.75 9.62
CA ASN A 10 15.22 24.86 9.46
C ASN A 10 15.08 25.16 7.95
N LEU A 11 13.84 25.22 7.45
CA LEU A 11 13.54 25.51 6.05
C LEU A 11 14.13 26.84 5.57
N GLU A 12 14.24 27.85 6.43
CA GLU A 12 14.79 29.15 6.09
C GLU A 12 16.31 29.11 5.78
N LEU A 13 16.98 28.03 6.18
CA LEU A 13 18.43 27.85 6.06
C LEU A 13 18.82 26.77 5.03
N VAL A 14 17.84 26.07 4.45
CA VAL A 14 18.09 24.94 3.56
C VAL A 14 17.88 25.33 2.10
N ASN A 15 18.79 24.90 1.23
CA ASN A 15 18.53 24.87 -0.20
C ASN A 15 17.79 23.57 -0.53
N THR A 16 16.46 23.61 -0.54
CA THR A 16 15.65 22.40 -0.69
C THR A 16 15.86 21.71 -2.03
N GLU A 17 16.03 22.47 -3.13
CA GLU A 17 16.32 21.89 -4.44
C GLU A 17 17.62 21.09 -4.43
N ALA A 18 18.68 21.65 -3.84
CA ALA A 18 19.97 20.97 -3.73
C ALA A 18 19.91 19.72 -2.83
N LEU A 19 19.17 19.80 -1.72
CA LEU A 19 18.96 18.65 -0.83
C LEU A 19 18.22 17.52 -1.55
N ILE A 20 17.11 17.83 -2.21
CA ILE A 20 16.32 16.82 -2.92
C ILE A 20 17.16 16.18 -4.03
N GLU A 21 17.89 16.96 -4.82
CA GLU A 21 18.77 16.41 -5.86
C GLU A 21 19.89 15.53 -5.28
N ASP A 22 20.45 15.85 -4.11
CA ASP A 22 21.39 14.96 -3.41
C ASP A 22 20.73 13.64 -2.98
N LEU A 23 19.53 13.68 -2.38
CA LEU A 23 18.78 12.48 -2.00
C LEU A 23 18.46 11.60 -3.22
N ARG A 24 18.08 12.20 -4.35
CA ARG A 24 17.85 11.49 -5.62
C ARG A 24 19.13 10.82 -6.12
N ARG A 25 20.26 11.54 -6.15
CA ARG A 25 21.56 11.01 -6.60
C ARG A 25 22.07 9.86 -5.75
N ARG A 26 21.82 9.90 -4.44
CA ARG A 26 22.20 8.84 -3.49
C ARG A 26 21.28 7.63 -3.52
N LYS A 27 20.23 7.65 -4.34
CA LYS A 27 19.18 6.62 -4.35
C LYS A 27 18.54 6.41 -2.97
N PHE A 28 18.22 7.51 -2.30
CA PHE A 28 17.64 7.48 -0.97
C PHE A 28 16.29 6.73 -0.94
N THR A 29 16.05 5.95 0.12
CA THR A 29 14.75 5.34 0.41
C THR A 29 14.29 5.81 1.78
N GLY A 30 13.12 6.43 1.83
CA GLY A 30 12.72 7.18 3.00
C GLY A 30 11.58 8.14 2.69
N TYR A 31 11.46 9.18 3.51
CA TYR A 31 10.64 10.34 3.18
C TYR A 31 11.25 11.61 3.76
N VAL A 32 10.94 12.72 3.12
CA VAL A 32 11.15 14.04 3.69
C VAL A 32 9.83 14.49 4.30
N LYS A 33 9.84 14.82 5.59
CA LYS A 33 8.73 15.45 6.29
C LYS A 33 9.00 16.94 6.43
N ILE A 34 8.04 17.76 6.02
CA ILE A 34 8.10 19.21 6.19
C ILE A 34 6.98 19.62 7.11
N THR A 35 7.33 20.22 8.24
CA THR A 35 6.36 20.73 9.23
C THR A 35 6.33 22.25 9.14
N SER A 36 5.23 22.78 8.62
CA SER A 36 4.93 24.21 8.56
C SER A 36 3.95 24.60 9.68
N TRP A 37 3.49 25.86 9.70
CA TRP A 37 2.56 26.35 10.72
C TRP A 37 1.17 25.70 10.68
N GLU A 38 0.67 25.41 9.47
CA GLU A 38 -0.69 24.87 9.29
C GLU A 38 -0.72 23.45 8.72
N ASP A 39 0.35 23.04 8.04
CA ASP A 39 0.38 21.82 7.23
C ASP A 39 1.64 20.97 7.49
N GLU A 40 1.50 19.66 7.33
CA GLU A 40 2.61 18.71 7.25
C GLU A 40 2.70 18.10 5.85
N ASP A 41 3.83 18.26 5.19
CA ASP A 41 4.04 17.69 3.85
C ASP A 41 4.97 16.48 3.94
N TYR A 42 4.67 15.46 3.13
CA TYR A 42 5.43 14.22 3.06
C TYR A 42 5.83 13.94 1.62
N ILE A 43 7.14 13.84 1.39
CA ILE A 43 7.74 13.53 0.09
C ILE A 43 8.41 12.15 0.21
N PRO A 44 7.70 11.05 -0.12
CA PRO A 44 8.28 9.71 -0.17
C PRO A 44 9.36 9.57 -1.24
N PHE A 45 10.41 8.81 -0.92
CA PHE A 45 11.48 8.42 -1.81
C PHE A 45 11.61 6.90 -1.86
N TYR A 46 11.74 6.37 -3.08
CA TYR A 46 12.14 4.99 -3.32
C TYR A 46 13.32 4.97 -4.29
N GLU A 47 14.49 4.55 -3.82
CA GLU A 47 15.75 4.57 -4.59
C GLU A 47 16.02 5.91 -5.32
N GLY A 48 15.66 7.03 -4.69
CA GLY A 48 15.83 8.37 -5.24
C GLY A 48 14.73 8.82 -6.21
N GLU A 49 13.72 8.00 -6.48
CA GLU A 49 12.52 8.41 -7.20
C GLU A 49 11.49 8.99 -6.24
N ILE A 50 10.76 10.02 -6.69
CA ILE A 50 9.68 10.67 -5.94
C ILE A 50 8.37 10.38 -6.67
N PRO A 51 7.58 9.38 -6.22
CA PRO A 51 6.34 9.03 -6.91
C PRO A 51 5.25 10.08 -6.74
N LYS A 52 5.17 10.68 -5.56
CA LYS A 52 4.10 11.61 -5.18
C LYS A 52 4.49 12.48 -3.98
N VAL A 53 3.77 13.58 -3.78
CA VAL A 53 3.84 14.41 -2.57
C VAL A 53 2.47 14.43 -1.89
N PHE A 54 2.45 14.29 -0.57
CA PHE A 54 1.25 14.39 0.26
C PHE A 54 1.30 15.68 1.08
N ILE A 55 0.25 16.49 1.02
CA ILE A 55 0.09 17.72 1.81
C ILE A 55 -1.02 17.46 2.82
N VAL A 56 -0.69 17.44 4.11
CA VAL A 56 -1.60 17.10 5.20
C VAL A 56 -1.99 18.37 5.93
N SER A 57 -3.22 18.81 5.69
CA SER A 57 -3.79 20.02 6.29
C SER A 57 -4.98 19.69 7.19
N LYS A 58 -5.49 20.70 7.90
CA LYS A 58 -6.78 20.59 8.61
C LYS A 58 -7.96 20.29 7.68
N ARG A 59 -7.84 20.57 6.37
CA ARG A 59 -8.90 20.34 5.37
C ARG A 59 -8.88 18.91 4.83
N GLY A 60 -7.83 18.15 5.11
CA GLY A 60 -7.61 16.80 4.59
C GLY A 60 -6.25 16.68 3.92
N ILE A 61 -6.12 15.62 3.13
CA ILE A 61 -4.87 15.23 2.48
C ILE A 61 -4.99 15.53 1.00
N GLU A 62 -4.11 16.37 0.49
CA GLU A 62 -3.94 16.64 -0.92
C GLU A 62 -2.74 15.87 -1.48
N GLU A 63 -2.84 15.50 -2.74
CA GLU A 63 -1.92 14.63 -3.44
C GLU A 63 -1.46 15.32 -4.73
N THR A 64 -0.16 15.63 -4.82
CA THR A 64 0.40 16.38 -5.96
C THR A 64 1.68 15.74 -6.50
N ASN A 65 2.08 16.15 -7.69
CA ASN A 65 3.34 15.73 -8.29
C ASN A 65 4.49 16.62 -7.79
N TYR A 66 5.69 16.05 -7.69
CA TYR A 66 6.88 16.78 -7.28
C TYR A 66 7.16 18.01 -8.18
N THR A 67 6.95 17.88 -9.49
CA THR A 67 7.21 18.96 -10.46
C THR A 67 6.30 20.18 -10.30
N SER A 68 5.15 20.01 -9.66
CA SER A 68 4.20 21.08 -9.36
C SER A 68 4.20 21.49 -7.88
N TYR A 69 5.03 20.86 -7.06
CA TYR A 69 5.05 21.09 -5.63
C TYR A 69 5.85 22.36 -5.30
N GLY A 70 5.18 23.29 -4.62
CA GLY A 70 5.81 24.52 -4.11
C GLY A 70 6.25 24.34 -2.67
N PHE A 71 7.56 24.39 -2.42
CA PHE A 71 8.09 24.24 -1.06
C PHE A 71 7.67 25.38 -0.13
N PRO A 72 7.20 25.07 1.10
CA PRO A 72 7.02 26.06 2.15
C PRO A 72 8.32 26.81 2.44
N GLN A 73 8.22 28.10 2.75
CA GLN A 73 9.38 28.97 3.02
C GLN A 73 9.78 28.99 4.50
N THR A 74 8.92 28.52 5.40
CA THR A 74 9.15 28.53 6.85
C THR A 74 8.73 27.20 7.46
N GLY A 75 9.41 26.80 8.53
CA GLY A 75 9.14 25.53 9.23
C GLY A 75 10.41 24.69 9.37
N PHE A 76 10.22 23.39 9.55
CA PHE A 76 11.31 22.43 9.70
C PHE A 76 11.17 21.31 8.69
N LEU A 77 12.31 20.88 8.16
CA LEU A 77 12.43 19.72 7.28
C LEU A 77 13.17 18.62 8.04
N GLU A 78 12.62 17.41 8.01
CA GLU A 78 13.22 16.20 8.54
C GLU A 78 13.42 15.19 7.40
N VAL A 79 14.66 14.72 7.23
CA VAL A 79 14.96 13.61 6.32
C VAL A 79 14.91 12.33 7.13
N VAL A 80 13.94 11.46 6.83
CA VAL A 80 13.69 10.22 7.57
C VAL A 80 13.98 9.03 6.68
N GLU A 81 15.01 8.26 7.02
CA GLU A 81 15.27 6.98 6.36
C GLU A 81 14.31 5.94 6.91
N THR A 82 13.67 5.18 6.01
CA THR A 82 12.73 4.11 6.38
C THR A 82 12.81 2.96 5.40
N ASP A 83 12.27 1.79 5.79
CA ASP A 83 12.22 0.63 4.91
C ASP A 83 11.23 0.80 3.74
N VAL A 84 11.40 -0.03 2.70
CA VAL A 84 10.59 0.02 1.48
C VAL A 84 9.10 -0.25 1.78
N VAL A 85 8.80 -1.08 2.79
CA VAL A 85 7.41 -1.43 3.15
C VAL A 85 6.71 -0.22 3.77
N SER A 86 7.41 0.57 4.58
CA SER A 86 6.92 1.87 5.06
C SER A 86 6.58 2.84 3.91
N VAL A 87 7.43 2.92 2.89
CA VAL A 87 7.17 3.78 1.72
C VAL A 87 5.97 3.25 0.92
N MET A 88 5.90 1.94 0.68
CA MET A 88 4.76 1.27 0.05
C MET A 88 3.46 1.55 0.82
N ASN A 89 3.50 1.51 2.16
CA ASN A 89 2.34 1.78 3.00
C ASN A 89 1.78 3.20 2.85
N ALA A 90 2.64 4.18 2.59
CA ALA A 90 2.21 5.56 2.33
C ALA A 90 1.60 5.70 0.92
N LEU A 91 2.19 5.03 -0.06
CA LEU A 91 1.82 5.13 -1.47
C LEU A 91 0.55 4.35 -1.82
N ARG A 92 0.30 3.21 -1.16
CA ARG A 92 -0.91 2.40 -1.43
C ARG A 92 -2.18 3.19 -1.19
N GLU A 93 -3.21 2.88 -1.98
CA GLU A 93 -4.57 3.36 -1.72
C GLU A 93 -5.06 2.89 -0.35
N GLU A 94 -6.00 3.64 0.25
CA GLU A 94 -6.37 3.48 1.64
C GLU A 94 -6.64 2.01 2.02
N PRO A 95 -5.84 1.41 2.93
CA PRO A 95 -6.06 0.03 3.34
C PRO A 95 -7.42 -0.12 4.01
N ASP A 96 -8.24 -0.99 3.43
CA ASP A 96 -9.59 -1.32 3.88
C ASP A 96 -9.62 -2.82 4.22
N PRO A 97 -9.89 -3.20 5.49
CA PRO A 97 -10.01 -4.59 5.89
C PRO A 97 -11.00 -5.41 5.04
N GLU A 98 -12.10 -4.81 4.57
CA GLU A 98 -13.12 -5.55 3.81
C GLU A 98 -12.61 -6.03 2.45
N LYS A 99 -11.74 -5.23 1.82
CA LYS A 99 -11.18 -5.50 0.49
C LYS A 99 -9.84 -6.23 0.55
N GLY A 100 -9.00 -5.88 1.52
CA GLY A 100 -7.63 -6.39 1.63
C GLY A 100 -7.44 -7.51 2.64
N GLY A 101 -8.40 -7.75 3.53
CA GLY A 101 -8.22 -8.66 4.66
C GLY A 101 -6.94 -8.29 5.45
N PRO A 102 -6.09 -9.27 5.81
CA PRO A 102 -4.83 -9.04 6.51
C PRO A 102 -3.82 -8.16 5.77
N LEU A 103 -3.99 -7.91 4.46
CA LEU A 103 -3.10 -6.98 3.74
C LEU A 103 -3.15 -5.57 4.33
N CYS A 104 -4.23 -5.19 5.04
CA CYS A 104 -4.30 -3.88 5.68
C CYS A 104 -3.19 -3.66 6.72
N ILE A 105 -2.68 -4.72 7.36
CA ILE A 105 -1.60 -4.66 8.34
C ILE A 105 -0.20 -4.95 7.75
N ALA A 106 -0.04 -4.96 6.42
CA ALA A 106 1.27 -5.15 5.79
C ALA A 106 2.30 -4.16 6.35
N GLY A 107 3.46 -4.66 6.78
CA GLY A 107 4.51 -3.88 7.43
C GLY A 107 4.47 -3.87 8.97
N TYR A 108 3.43 -4.44 9.58
CA TYR A 108 3.41 -4.72 11.02
C TYR A 108 4.18 -6.00 11.36
N GLY A 109 4.88 -6.01 12.50
CA GLY A 109 5.65 -7.14 13.01
C GLY A 109 7.15 -6.84 13.15
N GLU A 110 7.88 -7.80 13.71
CA GLU A 110 9.34 -7.77 13.74
C GLU A 110 9.87 -8.24 12.39
N GLU A 111 10.73 -7.46 11.74
CA GLU A 111 11.30 -7.83 10.46
C GLU A 111 12.29 -9.00 10.65
N PHE A 112 11.91 -10.18 10.15
CA PHE A 112 12.74 -11.38 10.22
C PHE A 112 13.91 -11.32 9.23
N GLN A 113 13.64 -10.75 8.06
CA GLN A 113 14.60 -10.57 6.99
C GLN A 113 14.35 -9.22 6.29
N PRO A 114 15.40 -8.41 6.06
CA PRO A 114 15.29 -7.19 5.28
C PRO A 114 14.65 -7.43 3.92
N THR A 115 13.82 -6.48 3.51
CA THR A 115 13.19 -6.47 2.18
C THR A 115 14.21 -6.77 1.08
N SER A 116 13.93 -7.78 0.27
CA SER A 116 14.83 -8.30 -0.77
C SER A 116 14.09 -8.45 -2.10
N SER A 117 14.83 -8.47 -3.21
CA SER A 117 14.23 -8.84 -4.51
C SER A 117 13.64 -10.24 -4.45
N ALA A 118 12.42 -10.40 -4.99
CA ALA A 118 11.77 -11.71 -5.11
C ALA A 118 12.61 -12.71 -5.94
N ALA A 119 13.48 -12.22 -6.82
CA ALA A 119 14.38 -13.05 -7.60
C ALA A 119 15.51 -13.68 -6.75
N HIS A 120 15.79 -13.14 -5.56
CA HIS A 120 16.86 -13.61 -4.67
C HIS A 120 16.35 -14.53 -3.56
N ILE A 121 15.03 -14.70 -3.43
CA ILE A 121 14.42 -15.51 -2.38
C ILE A 121 13.98 -16.86 -2.91
N ASP A 122 14.56 -17.91 -2.33
CA ASP A 122 14.09 -19.28 -2.53
C ASP A 122 13.01 -19.61 -1.49
N VAL A 123 11.76 -19.59 -1.94
CA VAL A 123 10.59 -19.87 -1.09
C VAL A 123 10.54 -21.31 -0.61
N GLU A 124 11.07 -22.28 -1.36
CA GLU A 124 11.07 -23.68 -0.93
C GLU A 124 12.05 -23.90 0.23
N HIS A 125 13.23 -23.28 0.14
CA HIS A 125 14.17 -23.24 1.25
C HIS A 125 13.61 -22.48 2.45
N PHE A 126 12.92 -21.35 2.23
CA PHE A 126 12.24 -20.63 3.33
C PHE A 126 11.17 -21.50 4.01
N ASN A 127 10.33 -22.21 3.26
CA ASN A 127 9.33 -23.13 3.82
C ASN A 127 9.98 -24.21 4.69
N THR A 128 11.14 -24.71 4.29
CA THR A 128 11.92 -25.68 5.08
C THR A 128 12.46 -25.05 6.37
N LEU A 129 12.95 -23.82 6.29
CA LEU A 129 13.42 -23.06 7.44
C LEU A 129 12.27 -22.78 8.42
N ALA A 130 11.13 -22.28 7.91
CA ALA A 130 9.94 -21.96 8.67
C ALA A 130 9.45 -23.15 9.49
N LYS A 131 9.37 -24.35 8.88
CA LYS A 131 9.01 -25.61 9.56
C LYS A 131 9.98 -25.94 10.69
N LYS A 132 11.30 -25.78 10.47
CA LYS A 132 12.32 -26.10 11.47
C LYS A 132 12.34 -25.12 12.65
N SER A 133 12.02 -23.85 12.39
CA SER A 133 12.04 -22.79 13.41
C SER A 133 10.69 -22.57 14.09
N HIS A 134 9.65 -23.31 13.70
CA HIS A 134 8.27 -23.05 14.13
C HIS A 134 7.83 -21.60 13.89
N PHE A 135 8.19 -21.06 12.71
CA PHE A 135 7.96 -19.67 12.35
C PHE A 135 6.47 -19.27 12.44
N ASN A 136 6.20 -18.17 13.14
CA ASN A 136 4.88 -17.54 13.25
C ASN A 136 4.98 -16.12 12.69
N GLY A 137 4.22 -15.83 11.64
CA GLY A 137 4.39 -14.58 10.92
C GLY A 137 3.84 -14.62 9.50
N TYR A 138 4.40 -13.79 8.64
CA TYR A 138 4.01 -13.77 7.23
C TYR A 138 5.14 -13.41 6.28
N VAL A 139 4.99 -13.88 5.05
CA VAL A 139 5.77 -13.44 3.90
C VAL A 139 4.90 -12.50 3.09
N LEU A 140 5.36 -11.26 2.92
CA LEU A 140 4.73 -10.24 2.08
C LEU A 140 5.43 -10.19 0.73
N PHE A 141 4.66 -10.36 -0.32
CA PHE A 141 5.06 -10.10 -1.70
C PHE A 141 4.50 -8.74 -2.09
N HIS A 142 5.33 -7.85 -2.58
CA HIS A 142 4.90 -6.49 -2.88
C HIS A 142 5.76 -5.85 -3.97
N THR A 143 5.32 -4.69 -4.43
CA THR A 143 6.17 -3.73 -5.18
C THR A 143 6.52 -2.57 -4.26
N HIS A 144 7.23 -1.56 -4.76
CA HIS A 144 7.43 -0.33 -4.01
C HIS A 144 6.13 0.50 -3.83
N ARG A 145 5.04 0.17 -4.53
CA ARG A 145 3.75 0.90 -4.47
C ARG A 145 2.66 0.18 -3.71
N GLU A 146 2.58 -1.14 -3.85
CA GLU A 146 1.44 -1.91 -3.33
C GLU A 146 1.77 -3.36 -2.94
N PRO A 147 1.01 -3.95 -2.01
CA PRO A 147 1.02 -5.38 -1.75
C PRO A 147 0.51 -6.19 -2.95
N VAL A 148 1.23 -7.25 -3.32
CA VAL A 148 0.82 -8.22 -4.34
C VAL A 148 0.17 -9.45 -3.70
N GLY A 149 0.67 -9.87 -2.54
CA GLY A 149 0.09 -10.94 -1.77
C GLY A 149 0.79 -11.19 -0.45
N MET A 150 0.15 -11.94 0.42
CA MET A 150 0.65 -12.27 1.76
C MET A 150 0.39 -13.76 2.03
N VAL A 151 1.40 -14.45 2.55
CA VAL A 151 1.28 -15.83 3.03
C VAL A 151 1.48 -15.83 4.54
N LEU A 152 0.46 -16.23 5.28
CA LEU A 152 0.53 -16.39 6.74
C LEU A 152 1.10 -17.75 7.09
N PHE A 153 1.95 -17.79 8.10
CA PHE A 153 2.56 -18.99 8.66
C PHE A 153 2.22 -19.13 10.14
N TYR A 154 1.87 -20.35 10.54
CA TYR A 154 1.60 -20.73 11.93
C TYR A 154 2.38 -22.01 12.27
N ASN A 155 3.20 -21.95 13.32
CA ASN A 155 4.10 -23.02 13.74
C ASN A 155 4.96 -23.60 12.59
N GLY A 156 5.36 -22.74 11.66
CA GLY A 156 6.21 -23.08 10.53
C GLY A 156 5.48 -23.61 9.29
N GLU A 157 4.16 -23.81 9.36
CA GLU A 157 3.34 -24.22 8.22
C GLU A 157 2.62 -23.01 7.61
N PRO A 158 2.57 -22.89 6.27
CA PRO A 158 1.70 -21.91 5.62
C PRO A 158 0.24 -22.27 5.88
N VAL A 159 -0.56 -21.30 6.33
CA VAL A 159 -1.96 -21.52 6.77
C VAL A 159 -2.97 -20.59 6.10
N GLY A 160 -2.51 -19.56 5.37
CA GLY A 160 -3.40 -18.68 4.63
C GLY A 160 -2.67 -17.91 3.54
N ILE A 161 -3.38 -17.59 2.46
CA ILE A 161 -2.88 -16.82 1.32
C ILE A 161 -3.90 -15.70 1.04
N PHE A 162 -3.40 -14.48 0.93
CA PHE A 162 -4.20 -13.27 0.72
C PHE A 162 -3.66 -12.49 -0.47
N SER A 163 -4.56 -12.01 -1.34
CA SER A 163 -4.20 -11.19 -2.50
C SER A 163 -5.22 -10.07 -2.70
N PRO A 164 -4.85 -8.91 -3.29
CA PRO A 164 -5.80 -7.83 -3.59
C PRO A 164 -6.93 -8.28 -4.52
N THR A 165 -6.68 -9.27 -5.38
CA THR A 165 -7.63 -9.78 -6.38
C THR A 165 -8.49 -10.95 -5.91
N GLY A 166 -8.37 -11.37 -4.66
CA GLY A 166 -9.17 -12.48 -4.11
C GLY A 166 -8.73 -12.93 -2.72
N ILE A 167 -9.72 -13.17 -1.87
CA ILE A 167 -9.57 -13.65 -0.49
C ILE A 167 -10.21 -15.06 -0.36
N GLY A 168 -9.59 -15.98 0.40
CA GLY A 168 -10.21 -17.21 0.88
C GLY A 168 -9.79 -18.51 0.18
N GLU A 169 -10.48 -19.63 0.48
CA GLU A 169 -10.15 -21.02 0.06
C GLU A 169 -10.01 -21.23 -1.47
N ARG A 170 -10.43 -20.25 -2.28
CA ARG A 170 -10.26 -20.21 -3.74
C ARG A 170 -9.15 -19.26 -4.21
N ALA A 171 -8.38 -18.67 -3.29
CA ALA A 171 -7.19 -17.91 -3.60
C ALA A 171 -6.27 -18.81 -4.43
N LEU A 172 -5.82 -18.28 -5.56
CA LEU A 172 -4.90 -18.95 -6.46
C LEU A 172 -3.78 -19.61 -5.63
N GLN A 173 -3.54 -20.91 -5.82
CA GLN A 173 -2.42 -21.63 -5.22
C GLN A 173 -1.05 -21.04 -5.61
N TYR A 174 -1.03 -19.93 -6.35
CA TYR A 174 0.17 -19.25 -6.77
C TYR A 174 0.05 -17.73 -6.59
N ILE A 175 1.13 -17.14 -6.10
CA ILE A 175 1.37 -15.70 -6.14
C ILE A 175 2.25 -15.43 -7.35
N ARG A 176 1.86 -14.47 -8.20
CA ARG A 176 2.69 -14.04 -9.34
C ARG A 176 3.40 -12.76 -8.98
N VAL A 177 4.72 -12.77 -9.08
CA VAL A 177 5.56 -11.61 -8.79
C VAL A 177 6.53 -11.41 -9.95
N ASN A 178 6.70 -10.16 -10.38
CA ASN A 178 7.66 -9.80 -11.42
C ASN A 178 9.08 -9.74 -10.83
N ALA A 179 10.05 -10.40 -11.46
CA ALA A 179 11.44 -10.42 -10.99
C ALA A 179 12.12 -9.04 -10.95
N ARG A 180 11.76 -8.09 -11.85
CA ARG A 180 12.42 -6.77 -11.99
C ARG A 180 11.85 -5.64 -11.12
N GLY A 181 11.04 -5.97 -10.11
CA GLY A 181 10.45 -4.97 -9.21
C GLY A 181 9.59 -5.56 -8.09
N GLY A 182 9.43 -6.87 -8.09
CA GLY A 182 8.85 -7.61 -6.99
C GLY A 182 9.84 -7.74 -5.85
N LEU A 183 9.32 -7.49 -4.66
CA LEU A 183 10.02 -7.49 -3.40
C LEU A 183 9.35 -8.49 -2.47
N VAL A 184 10.16 -9.00 -1.55
CA VAL A 184 9.74 -9.92 -0.49
C VAL A 184 10.23 -9.38 0.83
N SER A 185 9.32 -9.29 1.79
CA SER A 185 9.60 -8.95 3.18
C SER A 185 8.99 -10.01 4.08
N ILE A 186 9.68 -10.35 5.17
CA ILE A 186 9.27 -11.43 6.06
C ILE A 186 9.17 -10.86 7.46
N PHE A 187 8.02 -11.05 8.10
CA PHE A 187 7.71 -10.48 9.41
C PHE A 187 7.32 -11.58 10.39
N LEU A 188 7.90 -11.54 11.58
CA LEU A 188 7.46 -12.31 12.74
C LEU A 188 6.27 -11.60 13.40
N LEU A 189 5.32 -12.41 13.86
CA LEU A 189 4.15 -11.97 14.62
C LEU A 189 3.98 -12.82 15.86
N ASP A 190 3.27 -12.27 16.85
CA ASP A 190 2.76 -13.06 17.97
C ASP A 190 1.86 -14.19 17.44
N ALA A 191 2.08 -15.40 17.94
CA ALA A 191 1.39 -16.60 17.46
C ALA A 191 -0.14 -16.49 17.59
N ASP A 192 -0.63 -15.81 18.65
CA ASP A 192 -2.05 -15.63 18.93
C ASP A 192 -2.75 -14.68 17.94
N LEU A 193 -1.99 -13.83 17.22
CA LEU A 193 -2.53 -12.94 16.21
C LEU A 193 -2.86 -13.68 14.90
N ILE A 194 -2.13 -14.75 14.57
CA ILE A 194 -2.28 -15.45 13.27
C ILE A 194 -3.70 -16.00 13.05
N PRO A 195 -4.33 -16.71 14.02
CA PRO A 195 -5.72 -17.16 13.89
C PRO A 195 -6.73 -16.03 13.65
N LEU A 196 -6.48 -14.84 14.23
CA LEU A 196 -7.36 -13.68 14.06
C LEU A 196 -7.24 -13.09 12.65
N LEU A 197 -6.02 -13.03 12.12
CA LEU A 197 -5.79 -12.61 10.72
C LEU A 197 -6.41 -13.59 9.74
N LEU A 198 -6.32 -14.89 9.99
CA LEU A 198 -7.01 -15.90 9.18
C LEU A 198 -8.55 -15.71 9.19
N GLY A 199 -9.11 -15.25 10.31
CA GLY A 199 -10.52 -14.90 10.43
C GLY A 199 -10.97 -13.73 9.53
N MET A 200 -10.03 -12.96 8.96
CA MET A 200 -10.32 -11.84 8.07
C MET A 200 -10.57 -12.23 6.60
N VAL A 201 -10.71 -13.53 6.31
CA VAL A 201 -10.98 -14.02 4.94
C VAL A 201 -12.27 -13.44 4.35
N LYS A 202 -13.28 -13.21 5.18
CA LYS A 202 -14.52 -12.56 4.77
C LYS A 202 -15.05 -11.76 5.94
N LEU A 203 -14.90 -10.44 5.87
CA LEU A 203 -15.41 -9.54 6.89
C LEU A 203 -16.84 -9.12 6.52
N GLU A 204 -17.76 -9.30 7.46
CA GLU A 204 -19.14 -8.84 7.35
C GLU A 204 -19.43 -7.92 8.54
N ALA A 205 -19.63 -6.62 8.29
CA ALA A 205 -19.86 -5.65 9.34
C ALA A 205 -21.15 -5.96 10.11
N VAL A 206 -21.06 -6.07 11.44
CA VAL A 206 -22.24 -6.24 12.31
C VAL A 206 -22.68 -4.95 12.98
N LYS A 207 -21.78 -3.96 13.04
CA LYS A 207 -22.06 -2.64 13.60
C LYS A 207 -21.10 -1.63 12.96
N SER A 208 -21.60 -0.44 12.67
CA SER A 208 -20.79 0.67 12.20
C SER A 208 -21.38 1.99 12.71
N GLY A 209 -20.56 3.04 12.71
CA GLY A 209 -21.00 4.35 13.13
C GLY A 209 -19.85 5.34 13.17
N LYS A 210 -20.11 6.50 13.77
CA LYS A 210 -19.11 7.57 13.93
C LYS A 210 -18.80 7.75 15.41
N ILE A 211 -17.52 7.83 15.72
CA ILE A 211 -17.01 8.10 17.07
C ILE A 211 -16.31 9.46 17.04
N SER A 212 -16.67 10.30 18.00
CA SER A 212 -16.05 11.61 18.23
C SER A 212 -15.28 11.67 19.54
N ARG A 213 -15.56 10.73 20.48
CA ARG A 213 -14.92 10.67 21.80
C ARG A 213 -14.60 9.23 22.19
N LYS A 214 -13.51 9.04 22.93
CA LYS A 214 -13.07 7.73 23.43
C LYS A 214 -14.18 6.94 24.14
N SER A 215 -14.99 7.59 24.98
CA SER A 215 -16.10 6.95 25.70
C SER A 215 -17.11 6.24 24.79
N GLU A 216 -17.30 6.70 23.55
CA GLU A 216 -18.19 6.05 22.58
C GLU A 216 -17.58 4.77 22.01
N LEU A 217 -16.24 4.73 21.89
CA LEU A 217 -15.49 3.53 21.52
C LEU A 217 -15.52 2.50 22.64
N ASP A 218 -15.41 2.95 23.89
CA ASP A 218 -15.44 2.10 25.08
C ASP A 218 -16.78 1.35 25.20
N VAL A 219 -17.90 1.98 24.85
CA VAL A 219 -19.21 1.31 24.77
C VAL A 219 -19.22 0.15 23.76
N VAL A 220 -18.50 0.28 22.64
CA VAL A 220 -18.38 -0.81 21.66
C VAL A 220 -17.48 -1.92 22.19
N ARG A 221 -16.40 -1.56 22.89
CA ARG A 221 -15.48 -2.52 23.52
C ARG A 221 -16.17 -3.32 24.62
N ASP A 222 -17.01 -2.67 25.42
CA ASP A 222 -17.79 -3.34 26.47
C ASP A 222 -18.81 -4.32 25.88
N ASP A 223 -19.50 -3.96 24.79
CA ASP A 223 -20.38 -4.90 24.05
C ASP A 223 -19.62 -6.14 23.55
N ILE A 224 -18.40 -5.96 23.03
CA ILE A 224 -17.52 -7.06 22.58
C ILE A 224 -17.14 -7.97 23.76
N ARG A 225 -16.74 -7.37 24.91
CA ARG A 225 -16.34 -8.07 26.13
C ARG A 225 -17.50 -8.87 26.73
N GLU A 226 -18.65 -8.25 26.90
CA GLU A 226 -19.86 -8.86 27.48
C GLU A 226 -20.35 -10.05 26.64
N ARG A 227 -20.34 -9.89 25.31
CA ARG A 227 -20.78 -10.93 24.37
C ARG A 227 -19.69 -11.97 24.09
N LYS A 228 -18.49 -11.79 24.65
CA LYS A 228 -17.32 -12.67 24.44
C LYS A 228 -17.02 -12.89 22.96
N MET A 229 -17.06 -11.82 22.16
CA MET A 229 -16.89 -11.92 20.71
C MET A 229 -15.44 -12.14 20.31
N ASN A 230 -15.23 -12.91 19.24
CA ASN A 230 -14.02 -12.80 18.43
C ASN A 230 -14.28 -11.70 17.41
N ALA A 231 -13.46 -10.66 17.37
CA ALA A 231 -13.79 -9.49 16.58
C ALA A 231 -12.56 -8.70 16.14
N LEU A 232 -12.73 -7.97 15.03
CA LEU A 232 -11.91 -6.83 14.65
C LEU A 232 -12.76 -5.57 14.82
N LEU A 233 -12.36 -4.69 15.72
CA LEU A 233 -12.86 -3.33 15.80
C LEU A 233 -11.90 -2.44 15.01
N TYR A 234 -12.38 -1.90 13.90
CA TYR A 234 -11.64 -1.01 13.03
C TYR A 234 -12.14 0.43 13.20
N LEU A 235 -11.23 1.37 13.41
CA LEU A 235 -11.53 2.81 13.47
C LEU A 235 -10.72 3.53 12.40
N ASN A 236 -11.43 4.15 11.46
CA ASN A 236 -10.88 4.91 10.34
C ASN A 236 -10.99 6.42 10.62
N GLY A 237 -9.86 7.04 10.98
CA GLY A 237 -9.69 8.49 11.10
C GLY A 237 -9.20 9.15 9.80
N GLY A 238 -9.17 8.40 8.68
CA GLY A 238 -8.59 8.80 7.40
C GLY A 238 -7.22 8.17 7.17
N ARG A 239 -6.53 8.60 6.11
CA ARG A 239 -5.23 8.03 5.69
C ARG A 239 -4.09 8.21 6.71
N THR A 240 -4.18 9.18 7.62
CA THR A 240 -3.14 9.46 8.63
C THR A 240 -3.31 8.72 9.94
N LYS A 241 -4.51 8.23 10.25
CA LYS A 241 -4.80 7.60 11.54
C LYS A 241 -5.84 6.50 11.37
N LYS A 242 -5.38 5.26 11.51
CA LYS A 242 -6.22 4.07 11.56
C LYS A 242 -5.92 3.29 12.80
N TYR A 243 -6.92 2.59 13.33
CA TYR A 243 -6.76 1.72 14.47
C TYR A 243 -7.46 0.39 14.24
N TYR A 244 -6.74 -0.70 14.52
CA TYR A 244 -7.21 -2.08 14.40
C TYR A 244 -7.10 -2.73 15.78
N GLN A 245 -8.21 -3.13 16.38
CA GLN A 245 -8.22 -3.82 17.66
C GLN A 245 -8.81 -5.22 17.50
N PHE A 246 -8.01 -6.22 17.79
CA PHE A 246 -8.37 -7.62 17.68
C PHE A 246 -8.76 -8.18 19.05
N PHE A 247 -9.87 -8.91 19.06
CA PHE A 247 -10.43 -9.54 20.23
C PHE A 247 -10.59 -11.04 20.03
N TYR A 248 -10.30 -11.82 21.06
CA TYR A 248 -10.61 -13.24 21.16
C TYR A 248 -11.42 -13.51 22.42
N ARG A 249 -12.62 -14.06 22.27
CA ARG A 249 -13.56 -14.33 23.36
C ARG A 249 -13.83 -13.12 24.26
N GLY A 250 -13.89 -11.93 23.67
CA GLY A 250 -14.10 -10.65 24.35
C GLY A 250 -12.85 -10.05 24.99
N HIS A 251 -11.72 -10.75 25.01
CA HIS A 251 -10.46 -10.21 25.51
C HIS A 251 -9.68 -9.58 24.36
N GLU A 252 -9.11 -8.40 24.59
CA GLU A 252 -8.17 -7.81 23.65
C GLU A 252 -6.94 -8.69 23.51
N VAL A 253 -6.56 -8.96 22.26
CA VAL A 253 -5.33 -9.68 21.90
C VAL A 253 -4.29 -8.72 21.37
N LYS A 254 -4.69 -7.75 20.53
CA LYS A 254 -3.77 -6.80 19.93
C LYS A 254 -4.46 -5.52 19.48
N GLY A 255 -3.88 -4.36 19.80
CA GLY A 255 -4.23 -3.05 19.27
C GLY A 255 -3.12 -2.53 18.36
N LEU A 256 -3.46 -2.09 17.14
CA LEU A 256 -2.52 -1.56 16.15
C LEU A 256 -2.97 -0.19 15.67
N THR A 257 -2.10 0.81 15.75
CA THR A 257 -2.29 2.09 15.06
C THR A 257 -1.50 2.12 13.77
N GLN A 258 -2.06 2.77 12.76
CA GLN A 258 -1.38 3.00 11.50
C GLN A 258 -1.43 4.49 11.15
N ASP A 259 -0.25 5.01 10.78
CA ASP A 259 -0.05 6.29 10.11
C ASP A 259 0.40 6.09 8.64
N PHE A 260 0.87 7.14 7.99
CA PHE A 260 1.33 7.07 6.60
C PHE A 260 2.44 6.03 6.38
N PHE A 261 3.46 6.03 7.22
CA PHE A 261 4.71 5.28 7.00
C PHE A 261 4.89 4.16 8.02
N SER A 262 3.95 3.97 8.93
CA SER A 262 4.17 3.15 10.10
C SER A 262 2.90 2.48 10.61
N ILE A 263 3.01 1.18 10.96
CA ILE A 263 2.05 0.45 11.78
C ILE A 263 2.75 0.05 13.08
N LYS A 264 2.15 0.38 14.22
CA LYS A 264 2.73 0.15 15.55
C LYS A 264 1.69 -0.44 16.48
N GLU A 265 2.16 -1.22 17.44
CA GLU A 265 1.31 -1.62 18.57
C GLU A 265 0.91 -0.40 19.38
N ALA A 266 -0.35 -0.37 19.80
CA ALA A 266 -0.89 0.70 20.60
C ALA A 266 -1.79 0.11 21.69
N ALA A 267 -1.68 0.66 22.88
CA ALA A 267 -2.58 0.31 23.97
C ALA A 267 -3.96 0.94 23.73
N GLU A 268 -4.99 0.33 24.32
CA GLU A 268 -6.37 0.82 24.27
C GLU A 268 -6.48 2.31 24.64
N GLU A 269 -5.64 2.73 25.60
CA GLU A 269 -5.65 4.07 26.15
C GLU A 269 -5.07 5.14 25.24
N GLU A 270 -4.19 4.75 24.32
CA GLU A 270 -3.46 5.64 23.41
C GLU A 270 -4.30 6.11 22.22
N VAL A 271 -5.47 5.51 22.02
CA VAL A 271 -6.39 5.86 20.93
C VAL A 271 -7.24 7.07 21.31
N ASP A 272 -6.87 8.23 20.77
CA ASP A 272 -7.46 9.53 21.12
C ASP A 272 -8.16 10.26 19.95
N PHE A 273 -8.34 9.61 18.80
CA PHE A 273 -8.91 10.23 17.61
C PHE A 273 -10.33 9.75 17.30
N GLY A 274 -11.11 10.62 16.65
CA GLY A 274 -12.44 10.30 16.14
C GLY A 274 -12.39 9.77 14.71
N GLY A 275 -13.45 9.09 14.28
CA GLY A 275 -13.50 8.47 12.96
C GLY A 275 -14.76 7.64 12.75
N ASN A 276 -14.82 7.00 11.58
CA ASN A 276 -15.84 5.97 11.33
C ASN A 276 -15.33 4.65 11.90
N PHE A 277 -16.13 3.99 12.73
CA PHE A 277 -15.80 2.66 13.20
C PHE A 277 -16.63 1.61 12.49
N VAL A 278 -16.05 0.42 12.37
CA VAL A 278 -16.74 -0.79 11.92
C VAL A 278 -16.31 -1.94 12.80
N LEU A 279 -17.27 -2.73 13.25
CA LEU A 279 -17.07 -3.95 14.01
C LEU A 279 -17.32 -5.14 13.11
N TYR A 280 -16.30 -5.99 12.97
CA TYR A 280 -16.36 -7.23 12.24
C TYR A 280 -16.25 -8.42 13.20
N PRO A 281 -17.17 -9.39 13.16
CA PRO A 281 -16.97 -10.66 13.84
C PRO A 281 -15.91 -11.48 13.08
N LEU A 282 -15.09 -12.23 13.82
CA LEU A 282 -14.06 -13.09 13.25
C LEU A 282 -14.39 -14.56 13.52
N TYR A 283 -14.29 -15.39 12.49
CA TYR A 283 -14.33 -16.85 12.61
C TYR A 283 -12.92 -17.36 12.85
N VAL A 284 -12.58 -17.60 14.12
CA VAL A 284 -11.23 -17.94 14.55
C VAL A 284 -11.07 -19.45 14.68
N ASP A 285 -10.26 -20.04 13.80
CA ASP A 285 -9.76 -21.41 13.94
C ASP A 285 -8.40 -21.36 14.65
N THR A 286 -8.35 -21.88 15.88
CA THR A 286 -7.12 -21.92 16.69
C THR A 286 -6.17 -23.05 16.27
N ASN A 287 -6.57 -23.92 15.35
CA ASN A 287 -5.72 -24.97 14.81
C ASN A 287 -5.85 -25.03 13.27
N PRO A 288 -5.43 -23.96 12.57
CA PRO A 288 -5.63 -23.84 11.13
C PRO A 288 -4.89 -24.94 10.37
N SER A 289 -5.56 -25.51 9.37
CA SER A 289 -4.98 -26.55 8.52
C SER A 289 -3.94 -25.95 7.57
N PRO A 290 -2.80 -26.65 7.34
CA PRO A 290 -1.81 -26.19 6.37
C PRO A 290 -2.37 -26.09 4.96
N VAL A 291 -1.97 -25.04 4.24
CA VAL A 291 -2.30 -24.82 2.83
C VAL A 291 -1.06 -25.00 1.96
N LYS A 292 -1.23 -25.43 0.71
CA LYS A 292 -0.13 -25.46 -0.25
C LYS A 292 -0.14 -24.18 -1.06
N PHE A 293 1.03 -23.56 -1.20
CA PHE A 293 1.23 -22.44 -2.10
C PHE A 293 2.50 -22.64 -2.94
N THR A 294 2.53 -22.03 -4.12
CA THR A 294 3.67 -22.04 -5.03
C THR A 294 3.96 -20.62 -5.49
N LEU A 295 5.17 -20.12 -5.27
CA LEU A 295 5.55 -18.84 -5.87
C LEU A 295 5.86 -19.04 -7.35
N LYS A 296 5.20 -18.27 -8.23
CA LYS A 296 5.60 -18.16 -9.63
C LYS A 296 6.26 -16.81 -9.84
N VAL A 297 7.58 -16.79 -9.73
CA VAL A 297 8.37 -15.66 -10.20
C VAL A 297 8.36 -15.74 -11.73
N SER A 298 7.67 -14.81 -12.35
CA SER A 298 7.65 -14.72 -13.79
C SER A 298 8.79 -13.82 -14.23
N GLU A 299 9.72 -14.34 -15.02
CA GLU A 299 10.63 -13.54 -15.84
C GLU A 299 9.91 -12.89 -17.03
N ALA A 300 8.60 -13.12 -17.22
CA ALA A 300 7.85 -12.54 -18.32
C ALA A 300 8.01 -11.03 -18.25
N VAL A 301 8.88 -10.55 -19.13
CA VAL A 301 9.11 -9.16 -19.42
C VAL A 301 7.78 -8.68 -19.94
N VAL A 302 6.97 -8.09 -19.04
CA VAL A 302 5.99 -7.14 -19.51
C VAL A 302 6.84 -5.95 -19.91
N ASP A 303 7.36 -5.98 -21.14
CA ASP A 303 8.03 -4.84 -21.74
C ASP A 303 7.07 -3.68 -21.51
N ARG A 304 7.49 -2.68 -20.75
CA ARG A 304 6.67 -1.50 -20.53
C ARG A 304 6.91 -0.55 -21.67
N VAL A 305 5.88 0.15 -22.06
CA VAL A 305 6.03 1.20 -23.06
C VAL A 305 6.96 2.26 -22.44
N PRO A 306 8.06 2.64 -23.10
CA PRO A 306 8.96 3.65 -22.56
C PRO A 306 8.21 4.94 -22.23
N PRO A 307 8.51 5.62 -21.11
CA PRO A 307 7.80 6.83 -20.70
C PRO A 307 7.79 7.93 -21.76
N ASP A 308 8.89 8.09 -22.49
CA ASP A 308 8.98 9.04 -23.61
C ASP A 308 7.99 8.69 -24.73
N LYS A 309 7.83 7.39 -25.02
CA LYS A 309 6.89 6.90 -26.04
C LYS A 309 5.44 7.16 -25.63
N LEU A 310 5.11 6.94 -24.36
CA LEU A 310 3.78 7.26 -23.82
C LEU A 310 3.50 8.77 -23.77
N ARG A 311 4.52 9.58 -23.45
CA ARG A 311 4.41 11.04 -23.49
C ARG A 311 4.08 11.53 -24.90
N GLU A 312 4.76 11.02 -25.92
CA GLU A 312 4.49 11.38 -27.32
C GLU A 312 3.08 10.98 -27.78
N VAL A 313 2.58 9.82 -27.35
CA VAL A 313 1.19 9.41 -27.61
C VAL A 313 0.19 10.31 -26.88
N LYS A 314 0.47 10.67 -25.63
CA LYS A 314 -0.38 11.56 -24.82
C LYS A 314 -0.44 12.97 -25.40
N GLU A 315 0.68 13.50 -25.87
CA GLU A 315 0.75 14.76 -26.61
C GLU A 315 -0.08 14.68 -27.89
N ALA A 316 0.14 13.65 -28.71
CA ALA A 316 -0.64 13.44 -29.93
C ALA A 316 -2.14 13.31 -29.66
N TYR A 317 -2.53 12.65 -28.57
CA TYR A 317 -3.94 12.51 -28.17
C TYR A 317 -4.52 13.84 -27.68
N THR A 318 -3.75 14.60 -26.90
CA THR A 318 -4.17 15.92 -26.38
C THR A 318 -4.33 16.95 -27.49
N ASP A 319 -3.49 16.89 -28.52
CA ASP A 319 -3.59 17.77 -29.70
C ASP A 319 -4.93 17.59 -30.44
N GLU A 320 -5.45 16.36 -30.48
CA GLU A 320 -6.69 16.04 -31.21
C GLU A 320 -7.96 16.16 -30.35
N MET A 321 -7.89 15.85 -29.06
CA MET A 321 -9.03 15.84 -28.12
C MET A 321 -9.13 17.09 -27.23
N GLY A 322 -8.08 17.92 -27.21
CA GLY A 322 -8.01 19.12 -26.40
C GLY A 322 -8.06 18.83 -24.88
N PRO A 323 -8.62 19.75 -24.06
CA PRO A 323 -8.61 19.63 -22.60
C PRO A 323 -9.29 18.37 -22.04
N VAL A 324 -10.26 17.80 -22.76
CA VAL A 324 -10.99 16.59 -22.37
C VAL A 324 -10.11 15.34 -22.46
N ALA A 325 -9.03 15.38 -23.25
CA ALA A 325 -8.10 14.29 -23.44
C ALA A 325 -7.56 13.72 -22.12
N LYS A 326 -7.28 14.58 -21.13
CA LYS A 326 -6.73 14.15 -19.83
C LYS A 326 -7.68 13.25 -19.04
N LEU A 327 -8.98 13.55 -19.10
CA LEU A 327 -10.02 12.78 -18.42
C LEU A 327 -10.23 11.43 -19.08
N VAL A 328 -10.28 11.41 -20.42
CA VAL A 328 -10.48 10.19 -21.21
C VAL A 328 -9.24 9.30 -21.16
N TRP A 329 -8.05 9.88 -21.22
CA TRP A 329 -6.78 9.18 -21.07
C TRP A 329 -6.71 8.39 -19.76
N LYS A 330 -7.02 9.06 -18.63
CA LYS A 330 -7.05 8.41 -17.32
C LYS A 330 -8.11 7.29 -17.28
N LYS A 331 -9.33 7.57 -17.76
CA LYS A 331 -10.42 6.58 -17.84
C LYS A 331 -10.00 5.33 -18.63
N VAL A 332 -9.36 5.49 -19.78
CA VAL A 332 -8.94 4.37 -20.64
C VAL A 332 -7.77 3.59 -20.00
N LEU A 333 -6.87 4.26 -19.29
CA LEU A 333 -5.84 3.57 -18.50
C LEU A 333 -6.44 2.73 -17.37
N ASP A 334 -7.41 3.30 -16.65
CA ASP A 334 -8.15 2.61 -15.59
C ASP A 334 -8.92 1.38 -16.14
N GLU A 335 -9.52 1.49 -17.34
CA GLU A 335 -10.17 0.36 -18.05
C GLU A 335 -9.20 -0.82 -18.31
N PHE A 336 -7.90 -0.52 -18.48
CA PHE A 336 -6.87 -1.53 -18.74
C PHE A 336 -6.18 -2.03 -17.46
N GLY A 337 -6.56 -1.47 -16.30
CA GLY A 337 -6.02 -1.79 -14.98
C GLY A 337 -4.56 -1.38 -14.83
N CYS A 338 -4.17 -0.23 -15.40
CA CYS A 338 -2.79 0.27 -15.37
C CYS A 338 -2.73 1.79 -15.25
N ASP A 339 -1.61 2.30 -14.77
CA ASP A 339 -1.26 3.71 -14.73
C ASP A 339 -0.35 4.11 -15.91
N GLU A 340 -0.05 5.41 -16.04
CA GLU A 340 0.82 5.96 -17.11
C GLU A 340 2.24 5.38 -17.12
N GLU A 341 2.67 4.71 -16.06
CA GLU A 341 4.04 4.20 -15.90
C GLU A 341 4.09 2.66 -15.94
N SER A 342 2.93 2.01 -16.06
CA SER A 342 2.78 0.56 -15.99
C SER A 342 2.11 -0.05 -17.21
N LEU A 343 1.83 0.72 -18.27
CA LEU A 343 1.21 0.19 -19.49
C LEU A 343 2.11 -0.87 -20.16
N PRO A 344 1.62 -2.12 -20.31
CA PRO A 344 2.30 -3.17 -21.05
C PRO A 344 2.42 -2.87 -22.55
N VAL A 345 3.57 -3.17 -23.17
CA VAL A 345 3.77 -3.13 -24.64
C VAL A 345 2.76 -4.03 -25.34
N GLU A 346 2.46 -5.21 -24.78
CA GLU A 346 1.44 -6.13 -25.32
C GLU A 346 0.01 -5.55 -25.32
N LYS A 347 -0.27 -4.56 -24.46
CA LYS A 347 -1.56 -3.85 -24.41
C LYS A 347 -1.52 -2.52 -25.16
N PHE A 348 -0.35 -2.06 -25.60
CA PHE A 348 -0.14 -0.72 -26.15
C PHE A 348 -0.97 -0.47 -27.43
N ASP A 349 -0.96 -1.40 -28.37
CA ASP A 349 -1.73 -1.25 -29.62
C ASP A 349 -3.23 -1.17 -29.33
N LYS A 350 -3.73 -2.04 -28.44
CA LYS A 350 -5.15 -2.04 -28.02
C LYS A 350 -5.53 -0.76 -27.27
N PHE A 351 -4.61 -0.24 -26.47
CA PHE A 351 -4.78 1.02 -25.75
C PHE A 351 -4.90 2.20 -26.75
N ILE A 352 -4.05 2.25 -27.78
CA ILE A 352 -4.10 3.26 -28.85
C ILE A 352 -5.41 3.16 -29.63
N GLU A 353 -5.84 1.95 -29.99
CA GLU A 353 -7.10 1.73 -30.70
C GLU A 353 -8.30 2.22 -29.87
N ARG A 354 -8.34 1.87 -28.58
CA ARG A 354 -9.39 2.30 -27.65
C ARG A 354 -9.41 3.82 -27.48
N LEU A 355 -8.25 4.47 -27.34
CA LEU A 355 -8.16 5.93 -27.32
C LEU A 355 -8.73 6.55 -28.61
N GLY A 356 -8.43 5.94 -29.75
CA GLY A 356 -8.94 6.36 -31.06
C GLY A 356 -10.47 6.24 -31.18
N GLU A 357 -11.09 5.26 -30.53
CA GLU A 357 -12.56 5.12 -30.49
C GLU A 357 -13.26 6.24 -29.69
N GLU A 358 -12.57 6.84 -28.72
CA GLU A 358 -13.11 7.96 -27.95
C GLU A 358 -12.99 9.31 -28.70
N ILE A 359 -12.29 9.35 -29.85
CA ILE A 359 -12.18 10.56 -30.68
C ILE A 359 -13.46 10.71 -31.53
N PRO A 360 -14.27 11.77 -31.34
CA PRO A 360 -15.61 11.87 -31.96
C PRO A 360 -15.63 12.03 -33.48
N TYR A 361 -14.55 12.57 -34.05
CA TYR A 361 -14.49 12.93 -35.47
C TYR A 361 -13.48 12.05 -36.22
N ASP A 362 -13.92 11.42 -37.31
CA ASP A 362 -13.12 10.44 -38.06
C ASP A 362 -11.81 11.01 -38.61
N ASN A 363 -11.80 12.26 -39.05
CA ASN A 363 -10.59 12.94 -39.55
C ASN A 363 -9.53 13.12 -38.44
N HIS A 364 -9.94 13.44 -37.22
CA HIS A 364 -9.07 13.58 -36.05
C HIS A 364 -8.58 12.21 -35.56
N ARG A 365 -9.46 11.20 -35.60
CA ARG A 365 -9.11 9.81 -35.30
C ARG A 365 -8.04 9.27 -36.25
N GLU A 366 -8.20 9.49 -37.55
CA GLU A 366 -7.22 9.09 -38.56
C GLU A 366 -5.88 9.82 -38.39
N ALA A 367 -5.91 11.12 -38.08
CA ALA A 367 -4.72 11.92 -37.81
C ALA A 367 -3.94 11.39 -36.58
N PHE A 368 -4.64 11.13 -35.48
CA PHE A 368 -4.09 10.52 -34.27
C PHE A 368 -3.43 9.17 -34.56
N LEU A 369 -4.17 8.22 -35.14
CA LEU A 369 -3.65 6.86 -35.40
C LEU A 369 -2.46 6.88 -36.37
N LYS A 370 -2.47 7.78 -37.36
CA LYS A 370 -1.35 7.92 -38.31
C LYS A 370 -0.10 8.51 -37.65
N ARG A 371 -0.26 9.43 -36.69
CA ARG A 371 0.85 10.02 -35.93
C ARG A 371 1.44 9.00 -34.95
N VAL A 372 0.59 8.30 -34.22
CA VAL A 372 1.00 7.29 -33.23
C VAL A 372 1.67 6.08 -33.87
N ARG A 373 1.28 5.66 -35.07
CA ARG A 373 1.96 4.58 -35.82
C ARG A 373 3.41 4.89 -36.23
N ARG A 374 3.84 6.16 -36.14
CA ARG A 374 5.21 6.59 -36.48
C ARG A 374 6.12 6.70 -35.24
N ILE A 375 5.55 6.50 -34.05
CA ILE A 375 6.17 6.52 -32.73
C ILE A 375 6.44 5.08 -32.30
#